data_AF-A0A7C4QZR8-F1
#
_entry.id   AF-A0A7C4QZR8-F1
#
_cell.length_a   1.000
_cell.length_b   1.000
_cell.length_c   1.000
_cell.angle_alpha   90.00
_cell.angle_beta   90.00
_cell.angle_gamma   90.00
#
_symmetry.space_group_name_H-M   'P 1'
#
loop_
_entity.id
_entity.type
_entity.pdbx_description
1 polymer ?
#
loop_
_entity_poly.entity_id
_entity_poly.type
_entity_poly.pdbx_seq_one_letter_code
_entity_poly.pdbx_strand_id
1 'polypeptide(L)'
;MQISQQSMNLGEYEKGVGQLGFGKRLPNDHYVCRLEKQSLGEALDALVARLVAAFEIGNDYNVIKFRTDELKVSFLCYPRFFEDPHPALHRAITVDLVRGKVLLGCRC
;
A
#
# COMPACT_ATOMS: atom_id res chain seq x y z
N MET A 1 -17.74 20.82 -7.04
CA MET A 1 -17.11 20.03 -5.95
C MET A 1 -15.64 19.91 -6.31
N GLN A 2 -14.78 20.79 -5.77
CA GLN A 2 -13.36 20.81 -6.08
C GLN A 2 -12.72 19.56 -5.48
N ILE A 3 -12.26 18.65 -6.32
CA ILE A 3 -11.40 17.56 -5.90
C ILE A 3 -10.07 18.23 -5.54
N SER A 4 -9.90 18.55 -4.27
CA SER A 4 -8.66 19.05 -3.72
C SER A 4 -7.57 18.04 -4.05
N GLN A 5 -6.66 18.42 -4.97
CA GLN A 5 -5.45 17.67 -5.25
C GLN A 5 -4.57 17.72 -4.00
N GLN A 6 -4.79 16.79 -3.07
CA GLN A 6 -3.87 16.57 -1.97
C GLN A 6 -2.64 15.86 -2.54
N SER A 7 -1.68 16.64 -3.02
CA SER A 7 -0.30 16.20 -3.17
C SER A 7 0.23 15.92 -1.77
N MET A 8 0.26 14.65 -1.39
CA MET A 8 0.90 14.22 -0.16
C MET A 8 2.41 14.37 -0.34
N ASN A 9 3.06 15.16 0.51
CA ASN A 9 4.51 15.33 0.45
C ASN A 9 5.22 14.17 1.14
N LEU A 10 6.50 13.94 0.80
CA LEU A 10 7.31 12.85 1.37
C LEU A 10 7.31 12.86 2.91
N GLY A 11 7.55 14.00 3.53
CA GLY A 11 7.57 14.09 5.01
C GLY A 11 6.22 13.80 5.68
N GLU A 12 5.10 14.16 5.05
CA GLU A 12 3.76 13.83 5.56
C GLU A 12 3.46 12.35 5.43
N TYR A 13 3.89 11.75 4.32
CA TYR A 13 3.78 10.33 4.06
C TYR A 13 4.62 9.52 5.05
N GLU A 14 5.90 9.85 5.21
CA GLU A 14 6.79 9.20 6.17
C GLU A 14 6.25 9.30 7.60
N LYS A 15 5.75 10.47 7.99
CA LYS A 15 5.13 10.68 9.30
C LYS A 15 3.86 9.84 9.47
N GLY A 16 2.99 9.81 8.47
CA GLY A 16 1.77 9.00 8.50
C GLY A 16 2.07 7.51 8.62
N VAL A 17 3.00 7.00 7.82
CA VAL A 17 3.44 5.60 7.88
C VAL A 17 4.12 5.29 9.21
N GLY A 18 4.95 6.22 9.72
CA GLY A 18 5.64 6.07 11.00
C GLY A 18 4.72 6.07 12.23
N GLN A 19 3.51 6.62 12.11
CA GLN A 19 2.48 6.61 13.15
C GLN A 19 1.67 5.30 13.19
N LEU A 20 1.83 4.42 12.21
CA LEU A 20 1.16 3.13 12.19
C LEU A 20 1.67 2.25 13.35
N GLY A 21 0.79 1.97 14.31
CA GLY A 21 1.08 1.13 15.48
C GLY A 21 1.09 -0.37 15.18
N PHE A 22 0.94 -0.78 13.92
CA PHE A 22 0.79 -2.17 13.50
C PHE A 22 1.51 -2.41 12.17
N GLY A 23 1.74 -3.69 11.86
CA GLY A 23 2.49 -4.11 10.68
C GLY A 23 3.96 -4.35 10.97
N LYS A 24 4.71 -4.72 9.93
CA LYS A 24 6.14 -5.01 9.99
C LYS A 24 6.92 -3.80 9.50
N ARG A 25 7.55 -3.09 10.44
CA ARG A 25 8.39 -1.92 10.16
C ARG A 25 9.83 -2.33 9.87
N LEU A 26 10.35 -1.88 8.73
CA LEU A 26 11.75 -1.94 8.33
C LEU A 26 12.28 -0.49 8.21
N PRO A 27 13.61 -0.29 8.04
CA PRO A 27 14.18 1.05 7.94
C PRO A 27 13.56 1.95 6.86
N ASN A 28 13.22 1.35 5.70
CA ASN A 28 12.72 2.08 4.52
C ASN A 28 11.34 1.59 4.05
N ASP A 29 10.80 0.55 4.69
CA ASP A 29 9.60 -0.15 4.25
C ASP A 29 8.68 -0.41 5.44
N HIS A 30 7.38 -0.28 5.26
CA HIS A 30 6.40 -0.68 6.26
C HIS A 30 5.34 -1.58 5.62
N TYR A 31 5.24 -2.82 6.09
CA TYR A 31 4.29 -3.80 5.57
C TYR A 31 3.08 -3.86 6.49
N VAL A 32 1.90 -3.73 5.91
CA VAL A 32 0.61 -3.75 6.60
C VAL A 32 -0.28 -4.79 5.96
N CYS A 33 -0.96 -5.59 6.78
CA CYS A 33 -1.99 -6.49 6.28
C CYS A 33 -3.29 -5.68 6.09
N ARG A 34 -3.88 -5.75 4.89
CA ARG A 34 -5.17 -5.12 4.59
C ARG A 34 -6.27 -5.96 5.22
N LEU A 35 -6.63 -5.64 6.45
CA LEU A 35 -7.76 -6.22 7.16
C LEU A 35 -8.93 -5.23 7.16
N GLU A 36 -10.17 -5.72 7.06
CA GLU A 36 -11.38 -4.87 6.92
C GLU A 36 -11.56 -3.83 8.04
N LYS A 37 -10.97 -4.07 9.22
CA LYS A 37 -11.10 -3.19 10.40
C LYS A 37 -9.84 -2.40 10.74
N GLN A 38 -8.83 -2.37 9.86
CA GLN A 38 -7.59 -1.62 10.09
C GLN A 38 -7.65 -0.26 9.40
N SER A 39 -7.59 0.81 10.19
CA SER A 39 -7.43 2.18 9.68
C SER A 39 -5.96 2.55 9.69
N LEU A 40 -5.47 3.07 8.56
CA LEU A 40 -4.11 3.58 8.40
C LEU A 40 -4.01 5.07 8.81
N GLY A 41 -5.12 5.67 9.24
CA GLY A 41 -5.28 7.10 9.44
C GLY A 41 -5.91 7.75 8.21
N GLU A 42 -6.63 8.85 8.42
CA GLU A 42 -7.50 9.49 7.42
C GLU A 42 -6.79 9.78 6.08
N ALA A 43 -5.58 10.33 6.12
CA ALA A 43 -4.82 10.67 4.91
C ALA A 43 -4.35 9.42 4.13
N LEU A 44 -3.85 8.40 4.83
CA LEU A 44 -3.38 7.16 4.20
C LEU A 44 -4.55 6.31 3.72
N ASP A 45 -5.65 6.24 4.47
CA ASP A 45 -6.87 5.54 4.06
C ASP A 45 -7.45 6.18 2.79
N ALA A 46 -7.52 7.52 2.73
CA ALA A 46 -7.96 8.23 1.53
C ALA A 46 -7.01 8.03 0.33
N LEU A 47 -5.69 7.96 0.57
CA LEU A 47 -4.72 7.63 -0.46
C LEU A 47 -4.95 6.21 -0.98
N VAL A 48 -4.97 5.21 -0.10
CA VAL A 48 -5.15 3.81 -0.45
C VAL A 48 -6.48 3.60 -1.18
N ALA A 49 -7.58 4.20 -0.71
CA ALA A 49 -8.87 4.11 -1.37
C ALA A 49 -8.83 4.65 -2.81
N ARG A 50 -8.16 5.79 -3.03
CA ARG A 50 -7.93 6.34 -4.38
C ARG A 50 -7.11 5.40 -5.26
N LEU A 51 -6.04 4.81 -4.74
CA LEU A 51 -5.21 3.86 -5.49
C LEU A 51 -5.96 2.59 -5.85
N VAL A 52 -6.74 2.07 -4.90
CA VAL A 52 -7.58 0.88 -5.08
C VAL A 52 -8.61 1.12 -6.19
N ALA A 53 -9.27 2.29 -6.17
CA ALA A 53 -10.23 2.66 -7.21
C ALA A 53 -9.55 2.92 -8.57
N ALA A 54 -8.40 3.60 -8.59
CA ALA A 54 -7.71 3.97 -9.82
C ALA A 54 -7.09 2.78 -10.57
N PHE A 55 -6.68 1.73 -9.85
CA PHE A 55 -5.99 0.57 -10.42
C PHE A 55 -6.75 -0.75 -10.24
N GLU A 56 -8.04 -0.67 -9.90
CA GLU A 56 -8.95 -1.82 -9.75
C GLU A 56 -8.35 -2.92 -8.85
N ILE A 57 -7.77 -2.51 -7.72
CA ILE A 57 -7.05 -3.42 -6.82
C ILE A 57 -8.06 -4.24 -6.02
N GLY A 58 -8.18 -5.52 -6.38
CA GLY A 58 -9.07 -6.47 -5.74
C GLY A 58 -8.77 -6.71 -4.25
N ASN A 59 -9.69 -7.39 -3.57
CA ASN A 59 -9.53 -7.74 -2.15
C ASN A 59 -8.45 -8.83 -1.93
N ASP A 60 -8.02 -9.51 -2.99
CA ASP A 60 -6.97 -10.53 -2.96
C ASP A 60 -5.59 -9.94 -2.62
N TYR A 61 -5.43 -8.62 -2.74
CA TYR A 61 -4.24 -7.88 -2.30
C TYR A 61 -4.31 -7.63 -0.79
N ASN A 62 -3.88 -8.64 -0.04
CA ASN A 62 -3.94 -8.67 1.41
C ASN A 62 -2.77 -7.96 2.11
N VAL A 63 -1.70 -7.59 1.41
CA VAL A 63 -0.58 -6.87 2.03
C VAL A 63 -0.28 -5.59 1.27
N ILE A 64 -0.15 -4.48 2.01
CA ILE A 64 0.28 -3.18 1.51
C ILE A 64 1.67 -2.91 2.05
N LYS A 65 2.61 -2.63 1.15
CA LYS A 65 3.98 -2.24 1.46
C LYS A 65 4.14 -0.76 1.13
N PHE A 66 4.30 0.05 2.17
CA PHE A 66 4.65 1.46 2.07
C PHE A 66 6.17 1.61 2.00
N ARG A 67 6.69 2.17 0.91
CA ARG A 67 8.09 2.59 0.80
C ARG A 67 8.18 4.01 1.33
N THR A 68 9.00 4.26 2.35
CA THR A 68 9.24 5.60 2.89
C THR A 68 10.45 6.26 2.25
N ASP A 69 11.38 5.49 1.70
CA ASP A 69 12.54 6.00 0.94
C ASP A 69 12.15 6.58 -0.43
N GLU A 70 11.16 5.96 -1.06
CA GLU A 70 10.59 6.35 -2.33
C GLU A 70 9.08 6.46 -2.14
N LEU A 71 8.43 7.56 -2.56
CA LEU A 71 6.98 7.76 -2.50
C LEU A 71 6.22 6.71 -3.36
N LYS A 72 6.21 5.46 -2.89
CA LYS A 72 5.75 4.27 -3.59
C LYS A 72 4.93 3.40 -2.66
N VAL A 73 3.86 2.85 -3.20
CA VAL A 73 2.99 1.91 -2.48
C VAL A 73 2.89 0.64 -3.30
N SER A 74 3.21 -0.50 -2.70
CA SER A 74 3.10 -1.80 -3.35
C SER A 74 2.00 -2.63 -2.71
N PHE A 75 1.05 -3.09 -3.52
CA PHE A 75 0.01 -4.02 -3.14
C PHE A 75 0.46 -5.42 -3.52
N LEU A 76 0.42 -6.34 -2.56
CA LEU A 76 0.93 -7.69 -2.69
C LEU A 76 -0.22 -8.67 -2.44
N CYS A 77 -0.37 -9.63 -3.35
CA CYS A 77 -1.39 -10.65 -3.31
C CYS A 77 -0.78 -11.99 -2.92
N TYR A 78 -1.17 -12.49 -1.75
CA TYR A 78 -0.78 -13.80 -1.22
C TYR A 78 -2.04 -14.66 -1.04
N PRO A 79 -2.43 -15.50 -2.02
CA PRO A 79 -3.70 -16.24 -1.98
C PRO A 79 -3.84 -17.17 -0.76
N ARG A 80 -2.73 -17.72 -0.26
CA ARG A 80 -2.67 -18.68 0.86
C ARG A 80 -2.16 -18.04 2.16
N PHE A 81 -2.28 -16.71 2.31
CA PHE A 81 -1.64 -15.97 3.39
C PHE A 81 -1.98 -16.46 4.81
N PHE A 82 -3.19 -16.92 5.03
CA PHE A 82 -3.63 -17.44 6.32
C PHE A 82 -3.41 -18.96 6.49
N GLU A 83 -3.08 -19.65 5.40
CA GLU A 83 -2.99 -21.12 5.36
C GLU A 83 -1.55 -21.63 5.28
N ASP A 84 -0.64 -20.81 4.76
CA ASP A 84 0.77 -21.12 4.58
C ASP A 84 1.60 -20.09 5.36
N PRO A 85 2.53 -20.51 6.25
CA PRO A 85 3.45 -19.59 6.91
C PRO A 85 4.38 -18.84 5.93
N HIS A 86 4.63 -19.40 4.74
CA HIS A 86 5.52 -18.85 3.70
C HIS A 86 4.83 -18.80 2.33
N PRO A 87 3.73 -18.03 2.19
CA PRO A 87 2.92 -18.01 0.99
C PRO A 87 3.69 -17.39 -0.18
N ALA A 88 3.55 -18.00 -1.36
CA ALA A 88 4.12 -17.45 -2.58
C ALA A 88 3.42 -16.13 -2.97
N LEU A 89 4.21 -15.11 -3.33
CA LEU A 89 3.67 -13.87 -3.90
C LEU A 89 3.18 -14.15 -5.32
N HIS A 90 1.86 -14.08 -5.51
CA HIS A 90 1.22 -14.39 -6.78
C HIS A 90 1.20 -13.16 -7.71
N ARG A 91 0.78 -12.00 -7.18
CA ARG A 91 0.71 -10.74 -7.93
C ARG A 91 1.18 -9.57 -7.09
N ALA A 92 1.81 -8.61 -7.74
CA ALA A 92 2.24 -7.36 -7.12
C ALA A 92 1.91 -6.16 -8.01
N ILE A 93 1.36 -5.11 -7.41
CA ILE A 93 1.11 -3.82 -8.06
C ILE A 93 1.90 -2.77 -7.29
N THR A 94 2.92 -2.20 -7.91
CA THR A 94 3.64 -1.06 -7.32
C THR A 94 3.22 0.22 -8.01
N VAL A 95 2.71 1.16 -7.22
CA VAL A 95 2.33 2.50 -7.65
C VAL A 95 3.41 3.48 -7.20
N ASP A 96 3.93 4.26 -8.16
CA ASP A 96 4.77 5.42 -7.90
C ASP A 96 3.90 6.67 -7.76
N LEU A 97 3.83 7.25 -6.56
CA LEU A 97 2.99 8.40 -6.25
C LEU A 97 3.54 9.71 -6.85
N VAL A 98 4.84 9.76 -7.20
CA VAL A 98 5.47 10.93 -7.82
C VAL A 98 5.15 10.97 -9.31
N ARG A 99 5.26 9.81 -9.97
CA ARG A 99 5.12 9.69 -11.43
C ARG A 99 3.74 9.24 -11.87
N GLY A 100 2.89 8.76 -10.95
CA GLY A 100 1.62 8.11 -11.25
C GLY A 100 1.77 6.79 -12.01
N LYS A 101 2.98 6.23 -12.07
CA LYS A 101 3.27 5.03 -12.88
C LYS A 101 2.98 3.78 -12.07
N VAL A 102 2.32 2.82 -12.70
CA VAL A 102 2.12 1.48 -12.15
C VAL A 102 3.06 0.48 -12.78
N LEU A 103 3.69 -0.32 -11.93
CA LEU A 103 4.47 -1.49 -12.31
C LEU A 103 3.70 -2.72 -11.86
N LEU A 104 3.21 -3.49 -12.84
CA LEU A 104 2.55 -4.77 -12.62
C LEU A 104 3.60 -5.87 -12.62
N GLY A 105 3.87 -6.42 -11.43
CA GLY A 105 4.69 -7.62 -11.27
C GLY A 105 3.81 -8.85 -11.33
N CYS A 106 3.66 -9.43 -12.52
CA CYS A 106 3.12 -10.79 -12.68
C CYS A 106 4.31 -11.75 -12.58
N ARG A 107 4.41 -12.53 -11.51
CA ARG A 107 5.30 -13.69 -11.49
C ARG A 107 4.45 -14.91 -11.84
N CYS A 108 4.50 -15.24 -13.13
CA CYS A 108 4.02 -16.51 -13.66
C CYS A 108 4.87 -17.67 -13.13
#